data_AF-A0A4Y2IUN5-F1
#
_entry.id   AF-A0A4Y2IUN5-F1
#
_cell.length_a   1.000
_cell.length_b   1.000
_cell.length_c   1.000
_cell.angle_alpha   90.00
_cell.angle_beta   90.00
_cell.angle_gamma   90.00
#
_symmetry.space_group_name_H-M   'P 1'
#
loop_
_entity.id
_entity.type
_entity.pdbx_description
1 polymer ?
#
loop_
_entity_poly.entity_id
_entity_poly.type
_entity_poly.pdbx_seq_one_letter_code
_entity_poly.pdbx_strand_id
1 'polypeptide(L)'
;MSKPCYIDCPVDCVLSEWSAWNTSSCSPCGQPGVMTRTRYIMQKPSDAGQPCSPDLEQKKPCPFEACYNWKHSDWSPCDLE
;
A
#
# COMPACT_ATOMS: atom_id res chain seq x y z
N MET A 1 -25.42 39.23 -35.78
CA MET A 1 -25.96 37.94 -35.29
C MET A 1 -25.01 37.39 -34.24
N SER A 2 -25.40 37.39 -32.97
CA SER A 2 -24.64 36.74 -31.89
C SER A 2 -24.95 35.25 -31.88
N LYS A 3 -23.93 34.40 -31.97
CA LYS A 3 -24.06 32.94 -31.81
C LYS A 3 -23.84 32.57 -30.34
N PRO A 4 -24.56 31.57 -29.81
CA PRO A 4 -24.29 31.07 -28.47
C PRO A 4 -22.92 30.36 -28.44
N CYS A 5 -22.15 30.65 -27.39
CA CYS A 5 -20.92 29.93 -27.07
C CYS A 5 -21.22 29.00 -25.89
N TYR A 6 -20.80 27.74 -26.00
CA TYR A 6 -20.88 26.76 -24.92
C TYR A 6 -19.45 26.38 -24.54
N ILE A 7 -19.13 26.51 -23.26
CA ILE A 7 -17.87 26.07 -22.67
C ILE A 7 -18.23 24.91 -21.75
N ASP A 8 -17.66 23.74 -22.01
CA ASP A 8 -17.82 22.59 -21.12
C ASP A 8 -17.22 22.87 -19.75
N CYS A 9 -17.89 22.40 -18.70
CA CYS A 9 -17.36 22.52 -17.35
C CYS A 9 -16.08 21.67 -17.23
N PRO A 10 -15.01 22.22 -16.63
CA PRO A 10 -13.80 21.45 -16.41
C PRO A 10 -14.12 20.24 -15.52
N VAL A 11 -13.71 19.08 -15.98
CA VAL A 11 -13.83 17.81 -15.27
C VAL A 11 -12.48 17.51 -14.63
N ASP A 12 -12.47 17.33 -13.32
CA ASP A 12 -11.29 16.96 -12.56
C ASP A 12 -11.03 15.46 -12.62
N CYS A 13 -9.77 15.06 -12.36
CA CYS A 13 -9.45 13.66 -12.20
C CYS A 13 -10.06 13.07 -10.93
N VAL A 14 -10.67 11.89 -11.07
CA VAL A 14 -11.14 11.09 -9.94
C VAL A 14 -10.34 9.79 -9.88
N LEU A 15 -9.74 9.52 -8.73
CA LEU A 15 -9.05 8.26 -8.44
C LEU A 15 -9.96 7.33 -7.64
N SER A 16 -9.75 6.02 -7.77
CA SER A 16 -10.41 5.04 -6.93
C SER A 16 -9.91 5.15 -5.47
N GLU A 17 -10.67 4.54 -4.57
CA GLU A 17 -10.13 4.18 -3.26
C GLU A 17 -8.93 3.26 -3.42
N TRP A 18 -8.06 3.27 -2.40
CA TRP A 18 -6.93 2.36 -2.34
C TRP A 18 -7.39 0.92 -2.17
N SER A 19 -6.72 -0.01 -2.84
CA SER A 19 -6.86 -1.43 -2.56
C SER A 19 -6.34 -1.76 -1.17
N ALA A 20 -6.73 -2.93 -0.67
CA ALA A 20 -6.16 -3.50 0.55
C ALA A 20 -4.64 -3.71 0.38
N TRP A 21 -3.91 -3.63 1.48
CA TRP A 21 -2.47 -3.90 1.47
C TRP A 21 -2.21 -5.37 1.11
N ASN A 22 -1.44 -5.57 0.05
CA ASN A 22 -0.88 -6.86 -0.31
C ASN A 22 0.33 -7.15 0.59
N THR A 23 0.16 -8.15 1.46
CA THR A 23 1.17 -8.61 2.43
C THR A 23 1.88 -9.90 2.00
N SER A 24 1.75 -10.33 0.75
CA SER A 24 2.33 -11.60 0.25
C SER A 24 3.86 -11.68 0.41
N SER A 25 4.53 -10.53 0.41
CA SER A 25 5.97 -10.36 0.62
C SER A 25 6.35 -10.13 2.09
N CYS A 26 5.39 -10.10 3.02
CA CYS A 26 5.65 -10.03 4.45
C CYS A 26 5.89 -11.42 5.02
N SER A 27 7.02 -11.61 5.68
CA SER A 27 7.25 -12.81 6.49
C SER A 27 6.50 -12.69 7.83
N PRO A 28 5.96 -13.80 8.38
CA PRO A 28 5.33 -13.79 9.69
C PRO A 28 6.29 -13.38 10.81
N CYS A 29 7.60 -13.64 10.67
CA CYS A 29 8.59 -13.14 11.61
C CYS A 29 10.00 -13.12 10.98
N GLY A 30 10.91 -12.34 11.58
CA GLY A 30 12.35 -12.38 11.38
C GLY A 30 12.89 -11.78 10.08
N GLN A 31 12.11 -11.77 9.00
CA GLN A 31 12.54 -11.23 7.71
C GLN A 31 11.85 -9.89 7.39
N PRO A 32 12.62 -8.86 6.98
CA PRO A 32 12.03 -7.63 6.48
C PRO A 32 11.29 -7.93 5.17
N GLY A 33 10.18 -7.22 4.97
CA GLY A 33 9.41 -7.25 3.74
C GLY A 33 8.81 -5.89 3.44
N VAL A 34 8.16 -5.78 2.29
CA VAL A 34 7.43 -4.58 1.88
C VAL A 34 6.02 -4.99 1.48
N MET A 35 5.01 -4.35 2.04
CA MET A 35 3.63 -4.48 1.56
C MET A 35 3.32 -3.38 0.54
N THR A 36 2.48 -3.71 -0.43
CA THR A 36 2.10 -2.80 -1.51
C THR A 36 0.59 -2.61 -1.59
N ARG A 37 0.13 -1.45 -2.02
CA ARG A 37 -1.27 -1.23 -2.39
C ARG A 37 -1.36 -0.34 -3.61
N THR A 38 -2.47 -0.42 -4.31
CA THR A 38 -2.67 0.24 -5.59
C THR A 38 -4.01 0.93 -5.66
N ARG A 39 -4.12 1.95 -6.51
CA ARG A 39 -5.38 2.60 -6.89
C ARG A 39 -5.33 2.90 -8.38
N TYR A 40 -6.47 3.21 -8.99
CA TYR A 40 -6.53 3.47 -10.43
C TYR A 40 -7.34 4.74 -10.73
N ILE A 41 -7.19 5.24 -11.96
CA ILE A 41 -7.92 6.41 -12.44
C ILE A 41 -9.33 5.97 -12.81
N MET A 42 -10.33 6.48 -12.09
CA MET A 42 -11.75 6.27 -12.38
C MET A 42 -12.24 7.23 -13.47
N GLN A 43 -11.79 8.49 -13.41
CA GLN A 43 -12.15 9.53 -14.37
C GLN A 43 -10.91 10.32 -14.78
N LYS A 44 -10.70 10.45 -16.08
CA LYS A 44 -9.61 11.27 -16.63
C LYS A 44 -9.99 12.75 -16.55
N PRO A 45 -9.02 13.63 -16.28
CA PRO A 45 -9.25 15.06 -16.27
C PRO A 45 -9.47 15.58 -17.70
N SER A 46 -10.28 16.63 -17.82
CA SER A 46 -10.33 17.47 -19.02
C SER A 46 -9.10 18.37 -19.13
N ASP A 47 -8.87 18.99 -20.29
CA ASP A 47 -7.73 19.88 -20.53
C ASP A 47 -7.67 21.09 -19.56
N ALA A 48 -8.84 21.51 -19.06
CA ALA A 48 -8.97 22.62 -18.11
C ALA A 48 -9.21 22.15 -16.66
N GLY A 49 -9.25 20.84 -16.40
CA GLY A 49 -9.48 20.26 -15.07
C GLY A 49 -8.20 19.90 -14.33
N GLN A 50 -8.33 19.55 -13.06
CA GLN A 50 -7.18 19.19 -12.23
C GLN A 50 -6.62 17.80 -12.59
N PRO A 51 -5.31 17.68 -12.88
CA PRO A 51 -4.70 16.40 -13.27
C PRO A 51 -4.68 15.38 -12.13
N CYS A 52 -4.60 14.10 -12.49
CA CYS A 52 -4.46 13.01 -11.53
C CYS A 52 -3.11 13.05 -10.80
N SER A 53 -3.09 12.65 -9.52
CA SER A 53 -1.84 12.28 -8.86
C SER A 53 -1.18 11.11 -9.61
N PRO A 54 0.15 11.15 -9.83
CA PRO A 54 0.86 10.06 -10.50
C PRO A 54 1.03 8.82 -9.59
N ASP A 55 0.76 8.96 -8.28
CA ASP A 55 0.96 7.90 -7.30
C ASP A 55 -0.21 6.92 -7.35
N LEU A 56 -0.07 5.92 -8.21
CA LEU A 56 -1.03 4.80 -8.35
C LEU A 56 -0.61 3.57 -7.54
N GLU A 57 0.62 3.55 -7.01
CA GLU A 57 1.16 2.48 -6.18
C GLU A 57 1.80 3.07 -4.92
N GLN A 58 1.58 2.42 -3.79
CA GLN A 58 2.24 2.74 -2.53
C GLN A 58 2.93 1.51 -1.94
N LYS A 59 4.07 1.76 -1.29
CA LYS A 59 4.89 0.76 -0.62
C LYS A 59 5.12 1.17 0.81
N LYS A 60 5.02 0.21 1.74
CA LYS A 60 5.33 0.41 3.16
C LYS A 60 6.07 -0.82 3.69
N PRO A 61 7.06 -0.67 4.59
CA PRO A 61 7.67 -1.81 5.27
C PRO A 61 6.61 -2.66 5.98
N CYS A 62 6.81 -3.98 5.94
CA CYS A 62 6.02 -4.91 6.73
C CYS A 62 6.25 -4.67 8.23
N PRO A 63 5.27 -4.99 9.08
CA PRO A 63 5.48 -5.07 10.52
C PRO A 63 6.63 -6.02 10.84
N PHE A 64 7.54 -5.60 11.73
CA PHE A 64 8.65 -6.44 12.17
C PHE A 64 8.25 -7.20 13.43
N GLU A 65 8.28 -8.52 13.36
CA GLU A 65 8.11 -9.41 14.51
C GLU A 65 9.36 -10.29 14.66
N ALA A 66 9.92 -10.36 15.86
CA ALA A 66 11.09 -11.20 16.12
C ALA A 66 10.66 -12.68 16.15
N CYS A 67 11.36 -13.55 15.42
CA CYS A 67 11.17 -15.00 15.54
C CYS A 67 11.89 -15.50 16.79
N TYR A 68 11.15 -16.00 17.78
CA TYR A 68 11.71 -16.73 18.90
C TYR A 68 11.62 -18.24 18.64
N ASN A 69 12.72 -18.95 18.87
CA ASN A 69 12.73 -20.41 18.86
C ASN A 69 13.18 -20.90 20.25
N TRP A 70 12.35 -21.70 20.89
CA TRP A 70 12.69 -22.36 22.14
C TRP A 70 13.64 -23.52 21.82
N LYS A 71 14.90 -23.37 22.20
CA LYS A 71 15.86 -24.47 22.17
C LYS A 71 15.95 -25.07 23.56
N HIS A 72 15.27 -26.20 23.73
CA HIS A 72 15.49 -27.05 24.89
C HIS A 72 16.86 -27.72 24.72
N SER A 73 17.70 -27.66 25.74
CA SER A 73 18.87 -28.52 25.84
C SER A 73 18.43 -29.93 26.26
N ASP A 74 19.31 -30.91 26.09
CA ASP A 74 19.12 -32.22 26.70
C ASP A 74 18.96 -32.08 28.21
N TRP A 75 18.14 -32.97 28.79
CA TRP A 75 17.88 -32.99 30.22
C TRP A 75 19.16 -33.36 30.98
N SER A 76 19.57 -32.49 31.91
CA SER A 76 20.68 -32.74 32.83
C SER A 76 20.16 -32.86 34.27
N PRO A 77 20.75 -33.76 35.08
CA PRO A 77 20.43 -33.81 36.50
C PRO A 77 20.79 -32.48 37.18
N CYS A 78 20.03 -32.13 38.22
CA CYS A 78 20.32 -30.97 39.04
C CYS A 78 21.38 -31.34 40.08
N ASP A 79 22.58 -30.79 39.96
CA ASP A 79 23.60 -30.90 41.00
C ASP A 79 23.34 -29.81 42.05
N LEU A 80 23.06 -30.25 43.29
CA LEU A 80 23.10 -29.42 44.48
C LEU A 80 24.51 -29.59 45.08
N GLU A 81 25.29 -28.51 45.13
CA GLU A 81 26.54 -28.44 45.92
C GLU A 81 26.27 -28.66 47.42
#